data_AF-A0A355FQK2-F1
#
_entry.id   AF-A0A355FQK2-F1
#
_cell.length_a   1.000
_cell.length_b   1.000
_cell.length_c   1.000
_cell.angle_alpha   90.00
_cell.angle_beta   90.00
_cell.angle_gamma   90.00
#
_symmetry.space_group_name_H-M   'P 1'
#
loop_
_entity.id
_entity.type
_entity.pdbx_description
1 polymer ?
#
loop_
_entity_poly.entity_id
_entity_poly.type
_entity_poly.pdbx_seq_one_letter_code
_entity_poly.pdbx_strand_id
1 'polypeptide(L)'
;LTPDEVSRWQTIMDKMYYPYSEELGIFEQQDLYLDKEQVLVRDLSPSELPLNKHWSWDRILRSCLIKQADVIQGLYFLPEKFDLDTIRRNFDFYEPRTVHESSLSPSIHSIVASWIGEHEKAYELLIRATRLDLDNYNADTDEGIHLTSMAGSWTAIVEGLAGVAVRQDRLSFSPFIPTAWESYSFKLAFRGRKLQISVDKAQVTIALLAGEPLLINVYGQELRLEFGNPSLSTLIV
;
A
#
# COMPACT_ATOMS: atom_id res chain seq x y z
N LEU A 1 -16.45 -31.75 -0.20
CA LEU A 1 -14.99 -31.92 -0.31
C LEU A 1 -14.66 -33.36 0.00
N THR A 2 -13.94 -34.04 -0.89
CA THR A 2 -13.46 -35.40 -0.62
C THR A 2 -12.16 -35.36 0.20
N PRO A 3 -11.86 -36.40 0.99
CA PRO A 3 -10.58 -36.48 1.72
C PRO A 3 -9.35 -36.40 0.79
N ASP A 4 -9.44 -37.00 -0.39
CA ASP A 4 -8.35 -36.99 -1.38
C ASP A 4 -8.07 -35.59 -1.93
N GLU A 5 -9.10 -34.79 -2.18
CA GLU A 5 -8.93 -33.39 -2.58
C GLU A 5 -8.23 -32.57 -1.50
N VAL A 6 -8.63 -32.73 -0.23
CA VAL A 6 -8.00 -32.03 0.90
C VAL A 6 -6.54 -32.45 1.06
N SER A 7 -6.23 -33.74 0.93
CA SER A 7 -4.84 -34.24 0.96
C SER A 7 -4.00 -33.67 -0.20
N ARG A 8 -4.61 -33.50 -1.38
CA ARG A 8 -3.94 -32.90 -2.52
C ARG A 8 -3.64 -31.42 -2.29
N TRP A 9 -4.55 -30.67 -1.67
CA TRP A 9 -4.30 -29.27 -1.31
C TRP A 9 -3.13 -29.14 -0.34
N GLN A 10 -3.05 -30.01 0.67
CA GLN A 10 -1.91 -30.03 1.58
C GLN A 10 -0.60 -30.29 0.83
N THR A 11 -0.60 -31.25 -0.10
CA THR A 11 0.58 -31.53 -0.94
C THR A 11 1.01 -30.33 -1.78
N ILE A 12 0.05 -29.58 -2.33
CA ILE A 12 0.34 -28.35 -3.09
C ILE A 12 0.93 -27.27 -2.18
N MET A 13 0.37 -27.08 -0.99
CA MET A 13 0.88 -26.12 -0.01
C MET A 13 2.32 -26.46 0.42
N ASP A 14 2.59 -27.73 0.73
CA ASP A 14 3.91 -28.19 1.20
C ASP A 14 5.00 -28.10 0.11
N LYS A 15 4.61 -28.10 -1.17
CA LYS A 15 5.53 -28.14 -2.32
C LYS A 15 5.43 -26.90 -3.21
N MET A 16 4.69 -25.87 -2.81
CA MET A 16 4.61 -24.65 -3.58
C MET A 16 6.00 -24.01 -3.63
N TYR A 17 6.49 -23.79 -4.84
CA TYR A 17 7.74 -23.09 -5.05
C TYR A 17 7.49 -21.58 -5.02
N TYR A 18 8.33 -20.87 -4.28
CA TYR A 18 8.31 -19.41 -4.16
C TYR A 18 9.66 -18.88 -4.62
N PRO A 19 9.74 -18.18 -5.76
CA PRO A 19 11.00 -17.70 -6.30
C PRO A 19 11.56 -16.59 -5.40
N TYR A 20 12.80 -16.76 -4.94
CA TYR A 20 13.47 -15.88 -3.97
C TYR A 20 14.95 -15.75 -4.30
N SER A 21 15.44 -14.52 -4.33
CA SER A 21 16.86 -14.22 -4.50
C SER A 21 17.51 -14.05 -3.13
N GLU A 22 18.32 -15.02 -2.72
CA GLU A 22 19.09 -14.96 -1.47
C GLU A 22 20.12 -13.82 -1.48
N GLU A 23 20.71 -13.52 -2.65
CA GLU A 23 21.70 -12.46 -2.81
C GLU A 23 21.12 -11.07 -2.52
N LEU A 24 19.91 -10.81 -3.04
CA LEU A 24 19.22 -9.53 -2.90
C LEU A 24 18.28 -9.49 -1.70
N GLY A 25 17.94 -10.65 -1.15
CA GLY A 25 16.97 -10.80 -0.06
C GLY A 25 15.55 -10.39 -0.45
N ILE A 26 15.16 -10.59 -1.72
CA ILE A 26 13.85 -10.20 -2.31
C ILE A 26 13.14 -11.41 -2.92
N PHE A 27 11.80 -11.32 -3.02
CA PHE A 27 11.02 -12.25 -3.83
C PHE A 27 11.20 -11.89 -5.30
N GLU A 28 11.48 -12.86 -6.14
CA GLU A 28 11.51 -12.62 -7.59
C GLU A 28 10.07 -12.60 -8.13
N GLN A 29 9.73 -11.62 -8.96
CA GLN A 29 8.37 -11.50 -9.51
C GLN A 29 7.96 -12.74 -10.30
N GLN A 30 8.91 -13.35 -11.00
CA GLN A 30 8.78 -14.60 -11.73
C GLN A 30 10.18 -15.19 -11.94
N ASP A 31 10.26 -16.48 -12.28
CA ASP A 31 11.53 -17.09 -12.66
C ASP A 31 12.20 -16.31 -13.81
N LEU A 32 13.51 -16.11 -13.68
CA LEU A 32 14.36 -15.39 -14.64
C LEU A 32 14.02 -13.89 -14.75
N TYR A 33 13.31 -13.31 -13.78
CA TYR A 33 13.09 -11.86 -13.76
C TYR A 33 14.42 -11.09 -13.66
N LEU A 34 15.35 -11.58 -12.86
CA LEU A 34 16.67 -10.96 -12.67
C LEU A 34 17.57 -11.06 -13.92
N ASP A 35 17.33 -12.03 -14.80
CA ASP A 35 18.06 -12.21 -16.07
C ASP A 35 17.67 -11.17 -17.14
N LYS A 36 16.57 -10.44 -16.93
CA LYS A 36 16.16 -9.34 -17.80
C LYS A 36 17.19 -8.21 -17.75
N GLU A 37 17.26 -7.43 -18.83
CA GLU A 37 18.00 -6.17 -18.83
C GLU A 37 17.42 -5.24 -17.76
N GLN A 38 18.17 -5.03 -16.68
CA GLN A 38 17.73 -4.25 -15.53
C GLN A 38 17.85 -2.76 -15.84
N VAL A 39 16.71 -2.09 -15.97
CA VAL A 39 16.58 -0.66 -16.25
C VAL A 39 15.62 -0.04 -15.25
N LEU A 40 15.88 1.20 -14.82
CA LEU A 40 14.99 1.94 -13.95
C LEU A 40 14.12 2.90 -14.76
N VAL A 41 12.91 3.20 -14.26
CA VAL A 41 11.98 4.13 -14.92
C VAL A 41 12.62 5.51 -15.08
N ARG A 42 13.41 5.95 -14.10
CA ARG A 42 14.11 7.25 -14.15
C ARG A 42 15.13 7.39 -15.30
N ASP A 43 15.58 6.26 -15.86
CA ASP A 43 16.58 6.23 -16.93
C ASP A 43 15.92 6.21 -18.33
N LEU A 44 14.59 6.11 -18.39
CA LEU A 44 13.82 6.18 -19.64
C LEU A 44 13.65 7.63 -20.10
N SER A 45 13.51 7.82 -21.41
CA SER A 45 13.14 9.13 -21.92
C SER A 45 11.67 9.44 -21.59
N PRO A 46 11.31 10.65 -21.14
CA PRO A 46 9.92 11.03 -20.93
C PRO A 46 9.02 10.86 -22.17
N SER A 47 9.59 10.91 -23.38
CA SER A 47 8.84 10.69 -24.63
C SER A 47 8.51 9.22 -24.91
N GLU A 48 9.05 8.28 -24.13
CA GLU A 48 8.71 6.86 -24.20
C GLU A 48 7.54 6.49 -23.28
N LEU A 49 7.08 7.41 -22.42
CA LEU A 49 6.01 7.16 -21.45
C LEU A 49 4.68 7.78 -21.90
N PRO A 50 3.55 7.06 -21.72
CA PRO A 50 3.45 5.71 -21.18
C PRO A 50 3.84 4.64 -22.21
N LEU A 51 4.52 3.59 -21.76
CA LEU A 51 5.08 2.53 -22.59
C LEU A 51 4.02 1.89 -23.49
N ASN A 52 2.82 1.65 -22.96
CA ASN A 52 1.71 1.06 -23.73
C ASN A 52 1.29 1.87 -24.97
N LYS A 53 1.66 3.16 -25.06
CA LYS A 53 1.40 4.03 -26.22
C LYS A 53 2.61 4.19 -27.16
N HIS A 54 3.82 3.91 -26.68
CA HIS A 54 5.07 4.21 -27.40
C HIS A 54 5.92 3.00 -27.75
N TRP A 55 5.75 1.86 -27.05
CA TRP A 55 6.52 0.65 -27.27
C TRP A 55 5.67 -0.46 -27.87
N SER A 56 6.31 -1.34 -28.64
CA SER A 56 5.69 -2.59 -29.07
C SER A 56 5.51 -3.56 -27.90
N TRP A 57 4.48 -4.40 -27.96
CA TRP A 57 4.13 -5.30 -26.87
C TRP A 57 5.26 -6.29 -26.52
N ASP A 58 5.99 -6.77 -27.52
CA ASP A 58 7.16 -7.64 -27.34
C ASP A 58 8.31 -6.95 -26.59
N ARG A 59 8.49 -5.62 -26.78
CA ARG A 59 9.49 -4.82 -26.05
C ARG A 59 9.09 -4.66 -24.60
N ILE A 60 7.82 -4.37 -24.33
CA ILE A 60 7.29 -4.28 -22.97
C ILE A 60 7.47 -5.60 -22.22
N LEU A 61 7.02 -6.73 -22.81
CA LEU A 61 7.04 -8.04 -22.15
C LEU A 61 8.46 -8.55 -21.84
N ARG A 62 9.45 -8.26 -22.69
CA ARG A 62 10.84 -8.68 -22.43
C ARG A 62 11.56 -7.77 -21.44
N SER A 63 11.13 -6.52 -21.27
CA SER A 63 11.72 -5.58 -20.30
C SER A 63 11.49 -6.03 -18.85
N CYS A 64 12.19 -5.39 -17.91
CA CYS A 64 11.94 -5.50 -16.48
C CYS A 64 10.97 -4.43 -15.96
N LEU A 65 10.35 -3.63 -16.83
CA LEU A 65 9.47 -2.55 -16.40
C LEU A 65 8.11 -3.11 -16.02
N ILE A 66 7.61 -2.69 -14.87
CA ILE A 66 6.42 -3.27 -14.24
C ILE A 66 5.26 -2.28 -14.38
N LYS A 67 4.13 -2.76 -14.91
CA LYS A 67 2.91 -1.93 -15.06
C LYS A 67 2.38 -1.45 -13.71
N GLN A 68 2.34 -2.33 -12.71
CA GLN A 68 1.66 -2.10 -11.42
C GLN A 68 2.22 -2.96 -10.29
N ALA A 69 1.81 -2.69 -9.05
CA ALA A 69 2.16 -3.52 -7.90
C ALA A 69 1.90 -5.02 -8.18
N ASP A 70 2.93 -5.85 -7.94
CA ASP A 70 2.90 -7.30 -8.11
C ASP A 70 3.46 -7.98 -6.85
N VAL A 71 4.79 -8.10 -6.70
CA VAL A 71 5.42 -8.51 -5.43
C VAL A 71 4.96 -7.60 -4.29
N ILE A 72 4.93 -6.28 -4.54
CA ILE A 72 4.43 -5.27 -3.60
C ILE A 72 2.95 -5.50 -3.25
N GLN A 73 2.14 -5.98 -4.20
CA GLN A 73 0.73 -6.31 -3.95
C GLN A 73 0.60 -7.51 -2.99
N GLY A 74 1.47 -8.52 -3.13
CA GLY A 74 1.53 -9.65 -2.21
C GLY A 74 1.91 -9.24 -0.79
N LEU A 75 2.92 -8.36 -0.66
CA LEU A 75 3.32 -7.78 0.63
C LEU A 75 2.21 -6.95 1.26
N TYR A 76 1.45 -6.20 0.45
CA TYR A 76 0.29 -5.43 0.91
C TYR A 76 -0.84 -6.33 1.44
N PHE A 77 -1.11 -7.47 0.82
CA PHE A 77 -2.20 -8.35 1.26
C PHE A 77 -1.89 -9.11 2.54
N LEU A 78 -0.61 -9.40 2.79
CA LEU A 78 -0.17 -10.24 3.91
C LEU A 78 0.95 -9.57 4.71
N PRO A 79 0.78 -8.32 5.19
CA PRO A 79 1.85 -7.54 5.80
C PRO A 79 2.37 -8.16 7.09
N GLU A 80 1.57 -8.96 7.79
CA GLU A 80 1.97 -9.68 9.00
C GLU A 80 2.85 -10.90 8.75
N LYS A 81 3.02 -11.32 7.50
CA LYS A 81 3.88 -12.45 7.12
C LYS A 81 5.34 -12.06 6.91
N PHE A 82 5.63 -10.77 6.84
CA PHE A 82 6.95 -10.26 6.50
C PHE A 82 7.40 -9.21 7.51
N ASP A 83 8.68 -9.21 7.86
CA ASP A 83 9.27 -8.09 8.60
C ASP A 83 9.40 -6.84 7.72
N LEU A 84 9.52 -5.68 8.37
CA LEU A 84 9.62 -4.39 7.67
C LEU A 84 10.85 -4.29 6.78
N ASP A 85 11.96 -4.94 7.14
CA ASP A 85 13.18 -4.91 6.34
C ASP A 85 13.00 -5.68 5.02
N THR A 86 12.27 -6.80 5.05
CA THR A 86 11.89 -7.57 3.86
C THR A 86 10.96 -6.76 2.98
N ILE A 87 9.96 -6.09 3.56
CA ILE A 87 9.06 -5.22 2.80
C ILE A 87 9.87 -4.08 2.14
N ARG A 88 10.78 -3.45 2.90
CA ARG A 88 11.65 -2.38 2.40
C ARG A 88 12.53 -2.84 1.24
N ARG A 89 13.27 -3.94 1.37
CA ARG A 89 14.15 -4.45 0.29
C ARG A 89 13.39 -4.69 -1.00
N ASN A 90 12.19 -5.27 -0.91
CA ASN A 90 11.34 -5.50 -2.07
C ASN A 90 10.80 -4.17 -2.63
N PHE A 91 10.37 -3.23 -1.78
CA PHE A 91 9.91 -1.91 -2.21
C PHE A 91 11.01 -1.14 -2.96
N ASP A 92 12.20 -1.02 -2.37
CA ASP A 92 13.34 -0.32 -2.93
C ASP A 92 13.80 -0.93 -4.27
N PHE A 93 13.58 -2.23 -4.45
CA PHE A 93 13.89 -2.92 -5.70
C PHE A 93 12.81 -2.70 -6.77
N TYR A 94 11.54 -2.85 -6.43
CA TYR A 94 10.45 -2.88 -7.41
C TYR A 94 9.82 -1.53 -7.73
N GLU A 95 9.75 -0.59 -6.78
CA GLU A 95 9.17 0.74 -7.04
C GLU A 95 9.91 1.48 -8.17
N PRO A 96 11.26 1.53 -8.19
CA PRO A 96 11.99 2.23 -9.25
C PRO A 96 11.85 1.60 -10.65
N ARG A 97 11.32 0.37 -10.73
CA ARG A 97 11.05 -0.37 -11.98
C ARG A 97 9.58 -0.30 -12.39
N THR A 98 8.72 0.31 -11.56
CA THR A 98 7.27 0.36 -11.79
C THR A 98 6.87 1.65 -12.48
N VAL A 99 6.28 1.56 -13.68
CA VAL A 99 5.83 2.75 -14.45
C VAL A 99 4.50 3.33 -13.96
N HIS A 100 3.76 2.54 -13.17
CA HIS A 100 2.43 2.86 -12.64
C HIS A 100 1.40 3.22 -13.73
N GLU A 101 1.42 2.51 -14.86
CA GLU A 101 0.44 2.61 -15.96
C GLU A 101 -0.86 1.85 -15.66
N SER A 102 -1.12 1.59 -14.39
CA SER A 102 -2.38 1.09 -13.87
C SER A 102 -2.77 2.00 -12.72
N SER A 103 -4.02 2.46 -12.73
CA SER A 103 -4.56 3.37 -11.73
C SER A 103 -4.54 2.79 -10.30
N LEU A 104 -4.49 1.46 -10.16
CA LEU A 104 -4.35 0.78 -8.87
C LEU A 104 -2.95 0.96 -8.25
N SER A 105 -1.92 1.13 -9.07
CA SER A 105 -0.53 0.98 -8.66
C SER A 105 -0.06 2.02 -7.63
N PRO A 106 -0.29 3.34 -7.80
CA PRO A 106 0.27 4.35 -6.91
C PRO A 106 -0.29 4.24 -5.49
N SER A 107 -1.57 3.89 -5.33
CA SER A 107 -2.21 3.78 -4.01
C SER A 107 -1.56 2.69 -3.15
N ILE A 108 -1.30 1.52 -3.74
CA ILE A 108 -0.67 0.39 -3.03
C ILE A 108 0.79 0.72 -2.67
N HIS A 109 1.54 1.31 -3.59
CA HIS A 109 2.92 1.74 -3.28
C HIS A 109 2.95 2.84 -2.22
N SER A 110 1.98 3.76 -2.21
CA SER A 110 1.87 4.80 -1.17
C SER A 110 1.65 4.20 0.22
N ILE A 111 0.79 3.17 0.31
CA ILE A 111 0.53 2.44 1.55
C ILE A 111 1.79 1.72 2.03
N VAL A 112 2.45 0.96 1.15
CA VAL A 112 3.66 0.21 1.53
C VAL A 112 4.79 1.16 1.92
N ALA A 113 5.00 2.25 1.17
CA ALA A 113 5.97 3.30 1.52
C ALA A 113 5.70 3.90 2.90
N SER A 114 4.43 4.09 3.25
CA SER A 114 4.01 4.57 4.58
C SER A 114 4.45 3.61 5.68
N TRP A 115 4.24 2.30 5.50
CA TRP A 115 4.60 1.29 6.50
C TRP A 115 6.09 1.19 6.75
N ILE A 116 6.91 1.41 5.72
CA ILE A 116 8.37 1.42 5.83
C ILE A 116 8.91 2.83 6.13
N GLY A 117 8.07 3.82 6.48
CA GLY A 117 8.55 5.14 6.87
C GLY A 117 9.13 6.00 5.75
N GLU A 118 8.97 5.62 4.47
CA GLU A 118 9.34 6.41 3.29
C GLU A 118 8.27 7.49 3.03
N HIS A 119 8.07 8.38 4.01
CA HIS A 119 6.91 9.29 4.06
C HIS A 119 6.83 10.26 2.86
N GLU A 120 7.96 10.73 2.36
CA GLU A 120 7.99 11.63 1.19
C GLU A 120 7.52 10.90 -0.07
N LYS A 121 8.04 9.69 -0.29
CA LYS A 121 7.63 8.81 -1.39
C LYS A 121 6.16 8.39 -1.26
N ALA A 122 5.72 8.06 -0.04
CA ALA A 122 4.32 7.76 0.25
C ALA A 122 3.40 8.92 -0.15
N TYR A 123 3.80 10.16 0.18
CA TYR A 123 3.06 11.36 -0.18
C TYR A 123 3.08 11.63 -1.70
N GLU A 124 4.23 11.50 -2.37
CA GLU A 124 4.34 11.62 -3.82
C GLU A 124 3.35 10.69 -4.55
N LEU A 125 3.33 9.42 -4.15
CA LEU A 125 2.44 8.40 -4.73
C LEU A 125 0.97 8.61 -4.38
N LEU A 126 0.67 9.14 -3.19
CA LEU A 126 -0.68 9.54 -2.80
C LEU A 126 -1.19 10.66 -3.72
N ILE A 127 -0.37 11.67 -4.01
CA ILE A 127 -0.74 12.76 -4.91
C ILE A 127 -1.00 12.20 -6.32
N ARG A 128 -0.14 11.30 -6.81
CA ARG A 128 -0.37 10.62 -8.09
C ARG A 128 -1.70 9.83 -8.12
N ALA A 129 -2.03 9.11 -7.05
CA ALA A 129 -3.27 8.34 -6.95
C ALA A 129 -4.53 9.24 -6.91
N THR A 130 -4.47 10.30 -6.10
CA THR A 130 -5.61 11.20 -5.81
C THR A 130 -5.89 12.19 -6.93
N ARG A 131 -4.88 12.53 -7.73
CA ARG A 131 -4.99 13.48 -8.84
C ARG A 131 -4.92 12.82 -10.22
N LEU A 132 -4.95 11.48 -10.29
CA LEU A 132 -4.81 10.72 -11.54
C LEU A 132 -5.71 11.26 -12.65
N ASP A 133 -7.02 11.32 -12.41
CA ASP A 133 -7.99 11.78 -13.39
C ASP A 133 -7.90 13.31 -13.61
N LEU A 134 -7.70 14.07 -12.53
CA LEU A 134 -7.66 15.54 -12.55
C LEU A 134 -6.50 16.10 -13.38
N ASP A 135 -5.33 15.47 -13.29
CA ASP A 135 -4.11 15.88 -13.99
C ASP A 135 -3.80 14.99 -15.21
N ASN A 136 -4.67 14.02 -15.52
CA ASN A 136 -4.54 13.09 -16.64
C ASN A 136 -3.19 12.35 -16.68
N TYR A 137 -2.74 11.82 -15.52
CA TYR A 137 -1.41 11.22 -15.37
C TYR A 137 -1.13 10.04 -16.32
N ASN A 138 -2.15 9.25 -16.65
CA ASN A 138 -2.05 8.09 -17.55
C ASN A 138 -2.37 8.45 -19.02
N ALA A 139 -2.69 9.71 -19.29
CA ALA A 139 -3.08 10.22 -20.61
C ALA A 139 -4.29 9.51 -21.22
N ASP A 140 -5.22 8.99 -20.41
CA ASP A 140 -6.38 8.18 -20.80
C ASP A 140 -7.68 8.57 -20.06
N THR A 141 -7.71 9.69 -19.31
CA THR A 141 -8.93 10.17 -18.63
C THR A 141 -10.07 10.49 -19.61
N ASP A 142 -9.76 10.77 -20.88
CA ASP A 142 -10.76 10.97 -21.93
C ASP A 142 -11.58 9.70 -22.25
N GLU A 143 -11.07 8.52 -21.89
CA GLU A 143 -11.78 7.24 -21.99
C GLU A 143 -12.73 6.99 -20.79
N GLY A 144 -12.58 7.74 -19.70
CA GLY A 144 -13.42 7.66 -18.51
C GLY A 144 -12.64 7.88 -17.20
N ILE A 145 -13.38 7.93 -16.09
CA ILE A 145 -12.78 8.06 -14.75
C ILE A 145 -12.31 6.72 -14.20
N HIS A 146 -11.22 6.75 -13.42
CA HIS A 146 -10.65 5.55 -12.82
C HIS A 146 -11.26 5.25 -11.45
N LEU A 147 -12.45 4.62 -11.43
CA LEU A 147 -13.19 4.30 -10.20
C LEU A 147 -12.35 3.58 -9.13
N THR A 148 -11.49 2.65 -9.52
CA THR A 148 -10.60 1.92 -8.60
C THR A 148 -9.54 2.84 -7.99
N SER A 149 -9.04 3.83 -8.72
CA SER A 149 -8.11 4.85 -8.20
C SER A 149 -8.76 5.73 -7.13
N MET A 150 -10.04 6.07 -7.33
CA MET A 150 -10.81 6.85 -6.36
C MET A 150 -10.96 6.10 -5.03
N ALA A 151 -11.21 4.79 -5.07
CA ALA A 151 -11.19 3.95 -3.87
C ALA A 151 -9.78 3.82 -3.26
N GLY A 152 -8.77 3.66 -4.12
CA GLY A 152 -7.35 3.62 -3.70
C GLY A 152 -6.91 4.88 -2.97
N SER A 153 -7.43 6.04 -3.36
CA SER A 153 -7.14 7.33 -2.71
C SER A 153 -7.55 7.36 -1.23
N TRP A 154 -8.74 6.83 -0.91
CA TRP A 154 -9.19 6.71 0.47
C TRP A 154 -8.34 5.69 1.24
N THR A 155 -8.04 4.57 0.62
CA THR A 155 -7.26 3.48 1.23
C THR A 155 -5.83 3.93 1.54
N ALA A 156 -5.20 4.72 0.66
CA ALA A 156 -3.87 5.28 0.91
C ALA A 156 -3.82 6.23 2.11
N ILE A 157 -4.90 6.99 2.36
CA ILE A 157 -4.99 7.83 3.56
C ILE A 157 -5.21 6.96 4.81
N VAL A 158 -6.10 5.97 4.73
CA VAL A 158 -6.53 5.19 5.91
C VAL A 158 -5.50 4.11 6.28
N GLU A 159 -5.10 3.26 5.36
CA GLU A 159 -4.16 2.16 5.61
C GLU A 159 -2.70 2.60 5.49
N GLY A 160 -2.43 3.61 4.68
CA GLY A 160 -1.10 4.22 4.54
C GLY A 160 -0.85 5.28 5.61
N LEU A 161 -1.34 6.49 5.39
CA LEU A 161 -1.04 7.65 6.25
C LEU A 161 -1.45 7.44 7.70
N ALA A 162 -2.65 6.91 7.96
CA ALA A 162 -3.12 6.65 9.31
C ALA A 162 -2.65 5.30 9.89
N GLY A 163 -2.02 4.46 9.06
CA GLY A 163 -1.54 3.14 9.44
C GLY A 163 -2.64 2.24 10.00
N VAL A 164 -3.89 2.38 9.52
CA VAL A 164 -5.01 1.57 10.01
C VAL A 164 -4.82 0.13 9.57
N ALA A 165 -4.83 -0.78 10.54
CA ALA A 165 -4.87 -2.21 10.27
C ALA A 165 -5.72 -2.94 11.32
N VAL A 166 -6.17 -4.15 10.99
CA VAL A 166 -6.82 -5.04 11.95
C VAL A 166 -5.85 -6.16 12.29
N ARG A 167 -5.37 -6.19 13.53
CA ARG A 167 -4.43 -7.20 14.02
C ARG A 167 -5.02 -7.85 15.26
N GLN A 168 -5.05 -9.19 15.30
CA GLN A 168 -5.59 -9.96 16.43
C GLN A 168 -6.96 -9.42 16.90
N ASP A 169 -7.89 -9.24 15.95
CA ASP A 169 -9.25 -8.72 16.18
C ASP A 169 -9.36 -7.27 16.70
N ARG A 170 -8.27 -6.51 16.68
CA ARG A 170 -8.20 -5.12 17.18
C ARG A 170 -7.78 -4.15 16.09
N LEU A 171 -8.30 -2.93 16.15
CA LEU A 171 -7.82 -1.84 15.30
C LEU A 171 -6.48 -1.34 15.83
N SER A 172 -5.49 -1.25 14.94
CA SER A 172 -4.21 -0.59 15.17
C SER A 172 -4.08 0.65 14.29
N PHE A 173 -3.40 1.67 14.80
CA PHE A 173 -3.12 2.93 14.13
C PHE A 173 -1.62 3.24 14.26
N SER A 174 -1.00 3.72 13.20
CA SER A 174 0.37 4.26 13.22
C SER A 174 0.45 5.47 12.29
N PRO A 175 -0.26 6.55 12.62
CA PRO A 175 -0.38 7.67 11.72
C PRO A 175 0.95 8.39 11.48
N PHE A 176 1.08 9.06 10.35
CA PHE A 176 2.02 10.16 10.20
C PHE A 176 1.32 11.28 9.45
N ILE A 177 1.91 12.48 9.46
CA ILE A 177 1.40 13.62 8.73
C ILE A 177 2.41 14.05 7.67
N PRO A 178 2.04 14.07 6.37
CA PRO A 178 2.91 14.60 5.33
C PRO A 178 3.35 16.04 5.65
N THR A 179 4.58 16.40 5.28
CA THR A 179 5.13 17.74 5.52
C THR A 179 4.25 18.85 4.97
N ALA A 180 3.61 18.61 3.82
CA ALA A 180 2.75 19.56 3.13
C ALA A 180 1.36 19.79 3.76
N TRP A 181 0.96 18.99 4.77
CA TRP A 181 -0.38 19.08 5.38
C TRP A 181 -0.28 19.58 6.82
N GLU A 182 -1.25 20.39 7.27
CA GLU A 182 -1.38 20.82 8.67
C GLU A 182 -2.15 19.81 9.52
N SER A 183 -3.19 19.21 8.95
CA SER A 183 -3.96 18.14 9.58
C SER A 183 -4.75 17.35 8.54
N TYR A 184 -5.23 16.17 8.94
CA TYR A 184 -6.25 15.43 8.22
C TYR A 184 -7.18 14.71 9.20
N SER A 185 -8.41 14.44 8.77
CA SER A 185 -9.36 13.69 9.58
C SER A 185 -10.29 12.85 8.72
N PHE A 186 -10.75 11.73 9.27
CA PHE A 186 -11.71 10.85 8.62
C PHE A 186 -12.53 10.10 9.67
N LYS A 187 -13.59 9.42 9.20
CA LYS A 187 -14.42 8.54 10.01
C LYS A 187 -14.29 7.11 9.55
N LEU A 188 -14.29 6.18 10.49
CA LEU A 188 -14.19 4.75 10.24
C LEU A 188 -15.33 4.02 10.97
N ALA A 189 -15.91 3.02 10.30
CA ALA A 189 -16.85 2.11 10.93
C ALA A 189 -16.16 0.77 11.20
N PHE A 190 -16.28 0.25 12.43
CA PHE A 190 -15.68 -1.03 12.80
C PHE A 190 -16.57 -1.78 13.80
N ARG A 191 -17.05 -2.97 13.43
CA ARG A 191 -17.85 -3.87 14.29
C ARG A 191 -18.98 -3.13 15.05
N GLY A 192 -19.81 -2.39 14.30
CA GLY A 192 -20.93 -1.62 14.84
C GLY A 192 -20.58 -0.30 15.52
N ARG A 193 -19.30 0.08 15.55
CA ARG A 193 -18.81 1.33 16.14
C ARG A 193 -18.47 2.35 15.07
N LYS A 194 -18.61 3.64 15.38
CA LYS A 194 -18.19 4.76 14.53
C LYS A 194 -17.09 5.53 15.23
N LEU A 195 -15.94 5.67 14.57
CA LEU A 195 -14.78 6.37 15.07
C LEU A 195 -14.54 7.63 14.24
N GLN A 196 -13.98 8.67 14.86
CA GLN A 196 -13.37 9.81 14.19
C GLN A 196 -11.90 9.86 14.54
N ILE A 197 -11.07 9.90 13.50
CA ILE A 197 -9.62 10.00 13.59
C ILE A 197 -9.26 11.40 13.11
N SER A 198 -8.50 12.13 13.92
CA SER A 198 -7.94 13.44 13.57
C SER A 198 -6.45 13.42 13.86
N VAL A 199 -5.64 13.80 12.88
CA VAL A 199 -4.19 13.83 12.95
C VAL A 199 -3.72 15.22 12.58
N ASP A 200 -2.93 15.84 13.45
CA ASP A 200 -2.26 17.12 13.18
C ASP A 200 -0.77 17.01 13.53
N LYS A 201 -0.02 18.11 13.42
CA LYS A 201 1.43 18.14 13.71
C LYS A 201 1.79 17.85 15.17
N ALA A 202 0.85 18.01 16.09
CA ALA A 202 1.08 17.91 17.53
C ALA A 202 0.50 16.64 18.15
N GLN A 203 -0.64 16.14 17.66
CA GLN A 203 -1.33 15.01 18.28
C GLN A 203 -2.20 14.17 17.32
N VAL A 204 -2.56 12.97 17.80
CA VAL A 204 -3.54 12.07 17.19
C VAL A 204 -4.73 11.95 18.14
N THR A 205 -5.91 12.31 17.67
CA THR A 205 -7.15 12.17 18.44
C THR A 205 -8.02 11.10 17.81
N ILE A 206 -8.42 10.10 18.60
CA ILE A 206 -9.36 9.07 18.17
C ILE A 206 -10.57 9.09 19.10
N ALA A 207 -11.72 9.47 18.55
CA ALA A 207 -12.97 9.58 19.28
C ALA A 207 -13.96 8.48 18.88
N LEU A 208 -14.56 7.82 19.87
CA LEU A 208 -15.71 6.93 19.65
C LEU A 208 -16.98 7.77 19.54
N LEU A 209 -17.50 7.90 18.31
CA LEU A 209 -18.72 8.68 18.01
C LEU A 209 -20.02 7.89 18.22
N ALA A 210 -19.97 6.56 18.19
CA ALA A 210 -21.11 5.69 18.46
C ALA A 210 -20.65 4.24 18.69
N GLY A 211 -21.43 3.51 19.50
CA GLY A 211 -21.22 2.09 19.78
C GLY A 211 -20.56 1.82 21.13
N GLU A 212 -20.35 0.54 21.43
CA GLU A 212 -19.75 0.07 22.68
C GLU A 212 -18.25 0.43 22.78
N PRO A 213 -17.69 0.52 24.01
CA PRO A 213 -16.26 0.70 24.22
C PRO A 213 -15.39 -0.24 23.38
N LEU A 214 -14.20 0.24 23.02
CA LEU A 214 -13.29 -0.45 22.12
C LEU A 214 -11.85 -0.33 22.60
N LEU A 215 -11.12 -1.44 22.63
CA LEU A 215 -9.67 -1.43 22.77
C LEU A 215 -9.03 -1.27 21.38
N ILE A 216 -8.18 -0.27 21.25
CA ILE A 216 -7.39 0.00 20.05
C ILE A 216 -5.90 0.00 20.39
N ASN A 217 -5.06 -0.10 19.37
CA ASN A 217 -3.63 0.07 19.48
C ASN A 217 -3.20 1.33 18.72
N VAL A 218 -2.40 2.19 19.33
CA VAL A 218 -1.83 3.38 18.67
C VAL A 218 -0.33 3.38 18.95
N TYR A 219 0.49 3.26 17.90
CA TYR A 219 1.96 3.10 18.02
C TYR A 219 2.40 2.01 19.01
N GLY A 220 1.71 0.86 19.01
CA GLY A 220 2.01 -0.22 19.94
C GLY A 220 1.39 -0.07 21.33
N GLN A 221 0.84 1.10 21.69
CA GLN A 221 0.19 1.33 22.98
C GLN A 221 -1.30 0.99 22.93
N GLU A 222 -1.78 0.21 23.90
CA GLU A 222 -3.20 -0.10 24.03
C GLU A 222 -3.97 1.05 24.67
N LEU A 223 -5.08 1.46 24.04
CA LEU A 223 -5.96 2.52 24.53
C LEU A 223 -7.41 2.04 24.52
N ARG A 224 -8.16 2.42 25.55
CA ARG A 224 -9.60 2.16 25.64
C ARG A 224 -10.37 3.41 25.24
N LEU A 225 -11.16 3.29 24.16
CA LEU A 225 -12.09 4.32 23.72
C LEU A 225 -13.45 4.15 24.41
N GLU A 226 -14.03 5.24 24.88
CA GLU A 226 -15.38 5.30 25.45
C GLU A 226 -16.19 6.44 24.82
N PHE A 227 -17.51 6.26 24.72
CA PHE A 227 -18.38 7.27 24.13
C PHE A 227 -18.41 8.52 25.02
N GLY A 228 -18.31 9.70 24.42
CA GLY A 228 -18.31 10.98 25.14
C GLY A 228 -17.00 11.34 25.85
N ASN A 229 -15.98 10.46 25.78
CA ASN A 229 -14.64 10.73 26.32
C ASN A 229 -13.60 10.43 25.22
N PRO A 230 -13.21 11.41 24.39
CA PRO A 230 -12.23 11.17 23.34
C PRO A 230 -10.89 10.77 23.96
N SER A 231 -10.38 9.61 23.58
CA SER A 231 -9.04 9.19 24.00
C SER A 231 -8.02 10.00 23.22
N LEU A 232 -7.33 10.89 23.94
CA LEU A 232 -6.19 11.63 23.43
C LEU A 232 -4.97 10.73 23.52
N SER A 233 -4.40 10.37 22.37
CA SER A 233 -3.03 9.85 22.31
C SER A 233 -2.13 10.97 21.81
N THR A 234 -1.32 11.54 22.69
CA THR A 234 -0.29 12.48 22.27
C THR A 234 0.63 11.77 21.28
N LEU A 235 0.88 12.37 20.11
CA LEU A 235 1.94 11.92 19.23
C LEU A 235 3.24 12.03 20.02
N ILE A 236 3.89 10.91 20.28
CA ILE A 236 5.34 10.93 20.44
C ILE A 236 5.85 10.93 18.99
N VAL A 237 6.21 12.11 18.52
CA VAL A 237 6.95 12.30 17.25
C VAL A 237 8.26 11.53 17.32
#